data_AF-A0A1X1VBI9-F1
#
_entry.id   AF-A0A1X1VBI9-F1
#
_cell.length_a   1.000
_cell.length_b   1.000
_cell.length_c   1.000
_cell.angle_alpha   90.00
_cell.angle_beta   90.00
_cell.angle_gamma   90.00
#
_symmetry.space_group_name_H-M   'P 1'
#
loop_
_entity.id
_entity.type
_entity.pdbx_description
1 polymer ?
#
loop_
_entity_poly.entity_id
_entity_poly.type
_entity_poly.pdbx_seq_one_letter_code
_entity_poly.pdbx_strand_id
1 'polypeptide(L)' 'MEVASWTDDAITGFLVNEPGSSLGLHAGQTVQIAESTIFDYMHKRSDGVIDGNETERLICSHLN' A
#
# COMPACT_ATOMS: atom_id res chain seq x y z
N MET A 1 -1.77 -13.35 1.03
CA MET A 1 -0.62 -12.94 1.86
C MET A 1 -1.12 -12.83 3.28
N GLU A 2 -0.29 -13.17 4.25
CA GLU A 2 -0.55 -12.88 5.66
C GLU A 2 0.47 -11.85 6.13
N VAL A 3 -0.01 -10.80 6.82
CA VAL A 3 0.81 -9.67 7.25
C VAL A 3 1.48 -10.02 8.57
N ALA A 4 2.81 -9.93 8.60
CA ALA A 4 3.61 -10.12 9.82
C ALA A 4 3.89 -8.79 10.51
N SER A 5 4.15 -7.72 9.74
CA SER A 5 4.36 -6.38 10.28
C SER A 5 3.93 -5.30 9.29
N TRP A 6 3.48 -4.19 9.83
CA TRP A 6 3.24 -2.95 9.09
C TRP A 6 3.92 -1.84 9.87
N THR A 7 4.92 -1.21 9.26
CA THR A 7 5.72 -0.16 9.91
C THR A 7 6.11 0.88 8.89
N ASP A 8 5.82 2.13 9.21
CA ASP A 8 5.93 3.27 8.29
C ASP A 8 5.23 2.91 6.97
N ASP A 9 5.91 3.09 5.83
CA ASP A 9 5.36 2.83 4.49
C ASP A 9 5.59 1.39 3.99
N ALA A 10 5.93 0.44 4.88
CA ALA A 10 6.30 -0.91 4.50
C ALA A 10 5.47 -1.99 5.19
N ILE A 11 5.02 -2.94 4.38
CA ILE A 11 4.28 -4.12 4.83
C ILE A 11 5.12 -5.36 4.53
N THR A 12 5.45 -6.10 5.59
CA THR A 12 6.15 -7.37 5.49
C THR A 12 5.20 -8.51 5.80
N GLY A 13 5.26 -9.57 5.01
CA GLY A 13 4.42 -10.74 5.23
C GLY A 13 4.87 -11.93 4.40
N PHE A 14 4.10 -13.00 4.46
CA PHE A 14 4.39 -14.22 3.71
C PHE A 14 3.29 -14.56 2.71
N LEU A 15 3.71 -15.13 1.58
CA LEU A 15 2.80 -15.61 0.55
C LEU A 15 2.13 -16.90 1.02
N VAL A 16 0.81 -16.86 1.19
CA VAL A 16 0.03 -18.04 1.65
C VAL A 16 -0.25 -19.04 0.54
N ASN A 17 -0.20 -18.59 -0.72
CA ASN A 17 -0.49 -19.39 -1.90
C ASN A 17 0.62 -19.19 -2.94
N GLU A 18 0.73 -20.14 -3.87
CA GLU A 18 1.63 -20.03 -5.02
C GLU A 18 1.12 -18.95 -5.99
N PRO A 19 1.90 -17.89 -6.28
CA PRO A 19 1.51 -16.90 -7.27
C PRO A 19 1.48 -17.51 -8.68
N GLY A 20 0.50 -17.15 -9.49
CA GLY A 20 0.42 -17.60 -10.90
C GLY A 20 1.49 -17.01 -11.82
N SER A 21 2.38 -16.16 -11.31
CA SER A 21 3.39 -15.42 -12.08
C SER A 21 4.74 -16.15 -12.11
N SER A 22 5.48 -16.06 -13.22
CA SER A 22 6.83 -16.60 -13.38
C SER A 22 7.95 -15.75 -12.73
N LEU A 23 7.61 -14.90 -11.75
CA LEU A 23 8.54 -13.94 -11.13
C LEU A 23 9.46 -14.57 -10.06
N GLY A 24 9.53 -15.90 -9.99
CA GLY A 24 10.30 -16.60 -8.95
C GLY A 24 9.73 -16.40 -7.55
N LEU A 25 8.42 -16.12 -7.44
CA LEU A 25 7.71 -16.00 -6.18
C LEU A 25 7.03 -17.32 -5.85
N HIS A 26 7.09 -17.72 -4.57
CA HIS A 26 6.59 -19.03 -4.13
C HIS A 26 5.85 -18.93 -2.79
N ALA A 27 4.96 -19.89 -2.52
CA ALA A 27 4.29 -20.00 -1.22
C ALA A 27 5.31 -20.14 -0.07
N GLY A 28 5.03 -19.50 1.07
CA GLY A 28 5.90 -19.43 2.24
C GLY A 28 7.00 -18.36 2.16
N GLN A 29 7.23 -17.74 1.00
CA GLN A 29 8.23 -16.69 0.86
C GLN A 29 7.84 -15.42 1.63
N THR A 30 8.79 -14.87 2.38
CA THR A 30 8.68 -13.52 2.96
C THR A 30 8.90 -12.47 1.88
N VAL A 31 7.96 -11.53 1.81
CA VAL A 31 8.00 -10.40 0.87
C VAL A 31 7.77 -9.10 1.64
N GLN A 32 8.31 -8.01 1.09
CA GLN A 32 8.06 -6.65 1.55
C GLN A 32 7.44 -5.86 0.40
N ILE A 33 6.37 -5.14 0.69
CA ILE A 33 5.70 -4.27 -0.26
C ILE A 33 5.57 -2.85 0.32
N ALA A 34 5.57 -1.84 -0.55
CA ALA A 34 5.21 -0.50 -0.13
C ALA A 34 3.70 -0.44 0.16
N GLU A 35 3.32 0.18 1.28
CA GLU A 35 1.92 0.39 1.68
C GLU A 35 1.13 1.05 0.55
N SER A 36 1.72 2.06 -0.09
CA SER A 36 1.12 2.82 -1.18
C SER A 36 0.78 1.99 -2.42
N THR A 37 1.27 0.75 -2.51
CA THR A 37 0.93 -0.19 -3.60
C THR A 37 -0.45 -0.80 -3.42
N ILE A 38 -0.92 -0.91 -2.17
CA ILE A 38 -2.19 -1.57 -1.83
C ILE A 38 -3.22 -0.64 -1.21
N PHE A 39 -2.75 0.44 -0.57
CA PHE A 39 -3.59 1.36 0.16
C PHE A 39 -3.39 2.78 -0.36
N ASP A 40 -4.51 3.39 -0.73
CA ASP A 40 -4.58 4.76 -1.23
C ASP A 40 -5.66 5.49 -0.44
N TYR A 41 -5.38 6.73 -0.05
CA TYR A 41 -6.24 7.49 0.85
C TYR A 41 -6.17 9.00 0.59
N MET A 42 -7.24 9.65 1.02
CA MET A 42 -7.30 11.08 1.28
C MET A 42 -8.01 11.26 2.62
N HIS A 43 -7.39 11.99 3.53
CA HIS A 43 -7.92 12.30 4.84
C HIS A 43 -7.98 13.80 5.05
N LYS A 44 -9.21 14.33 5.12
CA LYS A 44 -9.46 15.72 5.50
C LYS A 44 -9.68 15.81 7.00
N ARG A 45 -8.77 16.49 7.68
CA ARG A 45 -8.77 16.68 9.13
C ARG A 45 -9.70 17.83 9.53
N SER A 46 -10.07 17.88 10.80
CA SER A 46 -10.97 18.91 11.35
C SER A 46 -10.37 20.32 11.35
N ASP A 47 -9.06 20.44 11.33
CA ASP A 47 -8.31 21.69 11.17
C ASP A 47 -8.22 22.17 9.70
N GLY A 48 -8.77 21.40 8.77
CA GLY A 48 -8.77 21.71 7.34
C GLY A 48 -7.55 21.21 6.58
N VAL A 49 -6.56 20.62 7.26
CA VAL A 49 -5.42 19.95 6.61
C VAL A 49 -5.92 18.73 5.83
N ILE A 50 -5.43 18.56 4.61
CA ILE A 50 -5.69 17.38 3.78
C ILE A 50 -4.36 16.66 3.63
N ASP A 51 -4.32 15.41 4.10
CA ASP A 51 -3.19 14.49 3.96
C ASP A 51 -3.62 13.29 3.10
N GLY A 52 -2.73 12.73 2.29
CA GLY A 52 -3.04 11.60 1.41
C GLY A 52 -1.90 11.24 0.49
N ASN A 53 -2.14 10.30 -0.42
CA ASN A 53 -1.19 9.85 -1.43
C ASN A 53 -1.73 10.07 -2.85
N GLU A 54 -1.90 9.03 -3.68
CA GLU A 54 -2.20 9.20 -5.11
C GLU A 54 -3.58 9.86 -5.30
N THR A 55 -4.60 9.37 -4.58
CA THR A 55 -5.95 9.94 -4.61
C THR A 55 -5.95 11.44 -4.27
N GLU A 56 -5.20 11.86 -3.25
CA GLU A 56 -5.11 13.27 -2.86
C GLU A 56 -4.52 14.13 -3.97
N ARG A 57 -3.37 13.71 -4.51
CA ARG A 57 -2.71 14.41 -5.62
C ARG A 57 -3.62 14.53 -6.84
N LEU A 58 -4.33 13.47 -7.20
CA LEU A 58 -5.22 13.45 -8.36
C LEU A 58 -6.39 14.40 -8.19
N ILE A 59 -7.05 14.42 -7.03
CA ILE A 59 -8.19 15.31 -6.79
C ILE A 59 -7.74 16.77 -6.69
N CYS A 60 -6.65 17.05 -5.98
CA CYS A 60 -6.11 18.41 -5.87
C CYS A 60 -5.63 18.96 -7.22
N SER A 61 -5.06 18.12 -8.09
CA SER A 61 -4.61 18.54 -9.42
C SER A 61 -5.76 18.88 -10.39
N HIS A 62 -6.95 18.30 -10.21
CA HIS A 62 -8.13 18.60 -11.04
C HIS A 62 -8.92 19.82 -10.56
N LEU A 63 -8.62 20.33 -9.36
CA LEU A 63 -9.30 21.48 -8.76
C LEU A 63 -8.54 22.80 -8.93
N ASN A 64 -7.33 22.77 -9.52
CA ASN A 64 -6.52 23.93 -9.90
C ASN A 64 -6.56 24.16 -11.41
#